data_AF-A0A815Y2G8-F1
#
_entry.id   AF-A0A815Y2G8-F1
#
_cell.length_a   1.000
_cell.length_b   1.000
_cell.length_c   1.000
_cell.angle_alpha   90.00
_cell.angle_beta   90.00
_cell.angle_gamma   90.00
#
_symmetry.space_group_name_H-M   'P 1'
#
loop_
_entity.id
_entity.type
_entity.pdbx_description
1 polymer ?
#
loop_
_entity_poly.entity_id
_entity_poly.type
_entity_poly.pdbx_seq_one_letter_code
_entity_poly.pdbx_strand_id
1 'polypeptide(L)'
;MSSTTSRRLHKRRRNSLELFQYAKRLQERYILHPFWIDTSMGKINEISHVPDVDIAEAGCCKYILIEVRNYDTTYGQSKLVVRGDASCAYHADLLDKLKSQINQKELTIECIGGGRIRVDPATRTISVYGQSQEFGEADHQQTVEILKKKYPQWTIEVTDDEY
;
A
#
# COMPACT_ATOMS: atom_id res chain seq x y z
N MET A 1 27.47 -89.20 -0.87
CA MET A 1 26.62 -88.51 -1.86
C MET A 1 25.68 -87.58 -1.12
N SER A 2 25.69 -86.28 -1.47
CA SER A 2 24.57 -85.32 -1.32
C SER A 2 24.19 -84.90 0.11
N SER A 3 23.87 -83.66 0.47
CA SER A 3 23.83 -82.36 -0.23
C SER A 3 23.41 -81.29 0.79
N THR A 4 24.14 -80.17 0.84
CA THR A 4 23.78 -78.91 1.49
C THR A 4 22.58 -78.25 0.80
N THR A 5 21.63 -77.65 1.52
CA THR A 5 20.78 -76.58 0.95
C THR A 5 20.33 -75.58 2.02
N SER A 6 20.97 -74.41 2.00
CA SER A 6 20.53 -73.17 2.63
C SER A 6 19.42 -72.54 1.78
N ARG A 7 18.26 -72.22 2.36
CA ARG A 7 17.16 -71.53 1.67
C ARG A 7 17.25 -70.02 1.86
N ARG A 8 17.64 -69.36 0.77
CA ARG A 8 17.59 -67.92 0.48
C ARG A 8 16.22 -67.30 0.79
N LEU A 9 16.24 -66.19 1.52
CA LEU A 9 15.16 -65.20 1.60
C LEU A 9 14.88 -64.62 0.20
N HIS A 10 13.71 -64.92 -0.35
CA HIS A 10 13.21 -64.34 -1.59
C HIS A 10 12.61 -62.96 -1.31
N LYS A 11 13.32 -61.90 -1.72
CA LYS A 11 12.79 -60.53 -1.77
C LYS A 11 11.75 -60.48 -2.90
N ARG A 12 10.46 -60.61 -2.56
CA ARG A 12 9.33 -60.47 -3.49
C ARG A 12 9.39 -59.09 -4.16
N ARG A 13 9.71 -59.05 -5.46
CA ARG A 13 9.49 -57.88 -6.31
C ARG A 13 7.98 -57.64 -6.37
N ARG A 14 7.52 -56.50 -5.82
CA ARG A 14 6.13 -56.06 -5.98
C ARG A 14 5.92 -55.67 -7.44
N ASN A 15 4.86 -56.19 -8.05
CA ASN A 15 4.44 -55.80 -9.39
C ASN A 15 4.11 -54.31 -9.43
N SER A 16 4.57 -53.64 -10.47
CA SER A 16 4.43 -52.18 -10.68
C SER A 16 2.98 -51.71 -10.64
N LEU A 17 2.03 -52.57 -11.03
CA LEU A 17 0.61 -52.26 -11.05
C LEU A 17 0.00 -52.11 -9.65
N GLU A 18 0.41 -52.92 -8.67
CA GLU A 18 -0.12 -52.82 -7.30
C GLU A 18 0.47 -51.63 -6.53
N LEU A 19 1.74 -51.29 -6.79
CA LEU A 19 2.33 -50.04 -6.29
C LEU A 19 1.65 -48.82 -6.91
N PHE A 20 1.30 -48.88 -8.20
CA PHE A 20 0.59 -47.80 -8.88
C PHE A 20 -0.84 -47.64 -8.37
N GLN A 21 -1.58 -48.74 -8.17
CA GLN A 21 -2.94 -48.70 -7.60
C GLN A 21 -2.94 -48.29 -6.12
N TYR A 22 -1.93 -48.65 -5.33
CA TYR A 22 -1.76 -48.20 -3.95
C TYR A 22 -1.40 -46.69 -3.87
N ALA A 23 -0.53 -46.21 -4.77
CA ALA A 23 -0.22 -44.79 -4.90
C ALA A 23 -1.45 -43.97 -5.33
N LYS A 24 -2.24 -44.47 -6.28
CA LYS A 24 -3.49 -43.81 -6.73
C LYS A 24 -4.53 -43.73 -5.62
N ARG A 25 -4.64 -44.77 -4.77
CA ARG A 25 -5.57 -44.81 -3.63
C ARG A 25 -5.15 -43.94 -2.44
N LEU A 26 -3.86 -43.60 -2.33
CA LEU A 26 -3.36 -42.62 -1.37
C LEU A 26 -3.50 -41.17 -1.87
N GLN A 27 -3.56 -40.97 -3.19
CA GLN A 27 -3.71 -39.65 -3.82
C GLN A 27 -5.14 -39.08 -3.73
N GLU A 28 -6.14 -39.91 -3.46
CA GLU A 28 -7.54 -39.48 -3.28
C GLU A 28 -7.93 -39.24 -1.82
N ARG A 29 -6.99 -39.46 -0.87
CA ARG A 29 -7.24 -39.35 0.58
C ARG A 29 -6.45 -38.25 1.29
N TYR A 30 -5.65 -37.51 0.56
CA TYR A 30 -5.10 -36.23 0.97
C TYR A 30 -5.61 -35.18 0.00
N ILE A 31 -6.62 -34.42 0.41
CA ILE A 31 -6.94 -33.12 -0.18
C ILE A 31 -5.77 -32.19 0.21
N LEU A 32 -4.64 -32.37 -0.45
CA LEU A 32 -3.58 -31.39 -0.53
C LEU A 32 -3.49 -31.06 -2.01
N HIS A 33 -4.21 -30.00 -2.39
CA HIS A 33 -4.04 -29.33 -3.67
C HIS A 33 -2.55 -29.04 -3.89
N PRO A 34 -1.91 -29.58 -4.94
CA PRO A 34 -0.61 -29.11 -5.35
C PRO A 34 -0.78 -27.88 -6.24
N PHE A 35 0.12 -26.92 -6.06
CA PHE A 35 0.54 -25.96 -7.08
C PHE A 35 -0.36 -24.71 -7.24
N TRP A 36 0.25 -23.56 -6.94
CA TRP A 36 -0.32 -22.22 -6.72
C TRP A 36 -1.14 -22.08 -5.42
N ILE A 37 -0.48 -22.16 -4.27
CA ILE A 37 -0.85 -21.20 -3.23
C ILE A 37 -0.39 -19.86 -3.78
N ASP A 38 -1.30 -19.15 -4.41
CA ASP A 38 -1.15 -17.71 -4.50
C ASP A 38 -1.10 -17.20 -3.07
N THR A 39 0.11 -16.91 -2.56
CA THR A 39 0.32 -16.21 -1.30
C THR A 39 -0.08 -14.74 -1.49
N SER A 40 -1.28 -14.50 -2.02
CA SER A 40 -1.94 -13.20 -2.13
C SER A 40 -3.27 -13.19 -1.36
N MET A 41 -3.48 -14.12 -0.41
CA MET A 41 -4.43 -13.83 0.67
C MET A 41 -3.85 -12.72 1.55
N GLY A 42 -4.05 -11.50 1.06
CA GLY A 42 -3.93 -10.23 1.75
C GLY A 42 -2.51 -9.91 2.19
N LYS A 43 -1.61 -9.54 1.26
CA LYS A 43 -0.66 -8.49 1.63
C LYS A 43 -1.56 -7.33 2.03
N ILE A 44 -1.61 -7.04 3.33
CA ILE A 44 -2.36 -5.91 3.87
C ILE A 44 -1.93 -4.72 3.01
N ASN A 45 -2.90 -4.07 2.39
CA ASN A 45 -2.57 -3.01 1.46
C ASN A 45 -2.11 -1.84 2.33
N GLU A 46 -0.81 -1.77 2.65
CA GLU A 46 -0.26 -0.80 3.62
C GLU A 46 -0.61 0.64 3.24
N ILE A 47 -0.74 0.89 1.94
CA ILE A 47 -1.22 2.15 1.39
C ILE A 47 -2.61 2.54 1.90
N SER A 48 -3.49 1.58 2.21
CA SER A 48 -4.85 1.82 2.71
C SER A 48 -4.87 2.37 4.14
N HIS A 49 -3.83 2.08 4.93
CA HIS A 49 -3.68 2.62 6.29
C HIS A 49 -3.23 4.08 6.30
N VAL A 50 -2.66 4.58 5.20
CA VAL A 50 -2.25 5.98 5.08
C VAL A 50 -3.49 6.84 4.86
N PRO A 51 -3.83 7.82 5.71
CA PRO A 51 -5.00 8.67 5.48
C PRO A 51 -4.86 9.50 4.20
N ASP A 52 -5.93 9.66 3.43
CA ASP A 52 -5.90 10.46 2.19
C ASP A 52 -5.66 11.94 2.48
N VAL A 53 -6.15 12.44 3.61
CA VAL A 53 -5.99 13.84 4.02
C VAL A 53 -5.69 13.91 5.51
N ASP A 54 -4.62 14.60 5.86
CA ASP A 54 -4.28 15.01 7.22
C ASP A 54 -3.81 16.47 7.18
N ILE A 55 -4.72 17.38 7.55
CA ILE A 55 -4.51 18.83 7.50
C ILE A 55 -4.88 19.47 8.83
N ALA A 56 -4.28 20.61 9.17
CA ALA A 56 -4.66 21.40 10.34
C ALA A 56 -6.17 21.73 10.36
N GLU A 57 -6.77 21.75 11.55
CA GLU A 57 -8.21 21.96 11.72
C GLU A 57 -8.66 23.40 11.40
N ALA A 58 -7.76 24.37 11.48
CA ALA A 58 -8.05 25.78 11.25
C ALA A 58 -6.79 26.57 10.87
N GLY A 59 -6.99 27.74 10.26
CA GLY A 59 -5.94 28.69 9.93
C GLY A 59 -5.23 28.40 8.61
N CYS A 60 -4.13 29.12 8.37
CA CYS A 60 -3.31 28.97 7.17
C CYS A 60 -2.09 28.10 7.47
N CYS A 61 -1.79 27.12 6.62
CA CYS A 61 -0.60 26.30 6.72
C CYS A 61 -0.04 25.95 5.35
N LYS A 62 1.23 25.53 5.32
CA LYS A 62 1.81 24.90 4.13
C LYS A 62 1.22 23.52 3.96
N TYR A 63 1.10 23.07 2.71
CA TYR A 63 0.72 21.69 2.41
C TYR A 63 1.60 21.10 1.31
N ILE A 64 1.71 19.77 1.30
CA ILE A 64 2.31 18.99 0.22
C ILE A 64 1.31 17.98 -0.33
N LEU A 65 1.40 17.74 -1.63
CA LEU A 65 0.71 16.66 -2.32
C LEU A 65 1.72 15.53 -2.53
N ILE A 66 1.40 14.34 -2.05
CA ILE A 66 2.32 13.20 -2.04
C ILE A 66 1.68 12.03 -2.77
N GLU A 67 2.43 11.39 -3.67
CA GLU A 67 2.09 10.08 -4.17
C GLU A 67 2.70 9.00 -3.26
N VAL A 68 1.85 8.14 -2.73
CA VAL A 68 2.25 6.96 -1.97
C VAL A 68 2.07 5.75 -2.87
N ARG A 69 3.08 4.88 -2.96
CA ARG A 69 3.07 3.65 -3.77
C ARG A 69 3.54 2.47 -2.94
N ASN A 70 3.01 1.28 -3.20
CA ASN A 70 3.61 0.05 -2.65
C ASN A 70 4.98 -0.21 -3.30
N TYR A 71 5.98 -0.57 -2.50
CA TYR A 71 7.37 -0.78 -2.93
C TYR A 71 7.53 -1.89 -3.98
N ASP A 72 6.62 -2.88 -3.96
CA ASP A 72 6.85 -4.20 -4.56
C ASP A 72 5.76 -4.59 -5.56
N THR A 73 5.54 -3.79 -6.59
CA THR A 73 4.63 -4.22 -7.66
C THR A 73 4.94 -3.57 -9.01
N THR A 74 5.17 -4.41 -10.02
CA THR A 74 5.23 -4.08 -11.45
C THR A 74 3.91 -3.47 -11.99
N TYR A 75 2.85 -3.50 -11.16
CA TYR A 75 1.52 -2.94 -11.36
C TYR A 75 1.05 -2.15 -10.11
N GLY A 76 1.97 -1.43 -9.47
CA GLY A 76 1.77 -0.94 -8.12
C GLY A 76 0.63 0.03 -7.95
N GLN A 77 -0.26 -0.30 -7.01
CA GLN A 77 -1.28 0.61 -6.56
C GLN A 77 -0.61 1.83 -5.94
N SER A 78 -1.02 3.01 -6.41
CA SER A 78 -0.67 4.28 -5.83
C SER A 78 -1.91 5.06 -5.47
N LYS A 79 -1.73 6.04 -4.59
CA LYS A 79 -2.73 7.04 -4.31
C LYS A 79 -2.07 8.35 -3.93
N LEU A 80 -2.83 9.41 -4.14
CA LEU A 80 -2.44 10.74 -3.72
C LEU A 80 -2.97 11.02 -2.32
N VAL A 81 -2.11 11.62 -1.50
CA VAL A 81 -2.47 12.05 -0.15
C VAL A 81 -2.04 13.50 0.07
N VAL A 82 -2.83 14.21 0.87
CA VAL A 82 -2.61 15.62 1.21
C VAL A 82 -2.15 15.71 2.67
N ARG A 83 -1.05 16.43 2.90
CA ARG A 83 -0.52 16.70 4.25
C ARG A 83 -0.35 18.20 4.46
N GLY A 84 -0.84 18.72 5.58
CA GLY A 84 -0.66 20.11 5.98
C GLY A 84 -0.70 20.27 7.49
N ASP A 85 0.25 20.99 8.07
CA ASP A 85 0.32 21.14 9.52
C ASP A 85 0.73 22.57 9.83
N ALA A 86 -0.02 23.23 10.71
CA ALA A 86 0.24 24.60 11.12
C ALA A 86 1.55 24.74 11.93
N SER A 87 2.05 23.65 12.53
CA SER A 87 3.33 23.62 13.25
C SER A 87 4.56 23.44 12.35
N CYS A 88 4.37 22.99 11.11
CA CYS A 88 5.47 22.81 10.16
C CYS A 88 5.79 24.13 9.45
N ALA A 89 7.00 24.63 9.68
CA ALA A 89 7.46 25.87 9.07
C ALA A 89 7.81 25.69 7.59
N TYR A 90 8.21 24.49 7.17
CA TYR A 90 8.62 24.21 5.79
C TYR A 90 7.88 23.01 5.19
N HIS A 91 7.88 22.93 3.86
CA HIS A 91 7.29 21.79 3.13
C HIS A 91 8.07 20.49 3.39
N ALA A 92 9.40 20.56 3.50
CA ALA A 92 10.24 19.41 3.86
C ALA A 92 9.87 18.81 5.23
N ASP A 93 9.54 19.64 6.23
CA ASP A 93 9.15 19.16 7.56
C ASP A 93 7.92 18.24 7.50
N LEU A 94 6.96 18.56 6.63
CA LEU A 94 5.76 17.72 6.41
C LEU A 94 6.13 16.37 5.79
N LEU A 95 7.05 16.38 4.83
CA LEU A 95 7.52 15.18 4.17
C LEU A 95 8.27 14.27 5.14
N ASP A 96 9.16 14.85 5.96
CA ASP A 96 9.93 14.11 6.97
C ASP A 96 9.02 13.57 8.09
N LYS A 97 8.02 14.35 8.50
CA LYS A 97 6.97 13.90 9.42
C LYS A 97 6.25 12.67 8.85
N LEU A 98 5.80 12.71 7.59
CA LEU A 98 5.16 11.55 6.97
C LEU A 98 6.10 10.35 6.87
N LYS A 99 7.36 10.56 6.46
CA LYS A 99 8.40 9.52 6.39
C LYS A 99 8.62 8.82 7.72
N SER A 100 8.51 9.54 8.83
CA SER A 100 8.66 8.97 10.18
C SER A 100 7.45 8.14 10.63
N GLN A 101 6.28 8.35 10.02
CA GLN A 101 5.02 7.67 10.37
C GLN A 101 4.75 6.41 9.55
N ILE A 102 5.43 6.22 8.41
CA ILE A 102 5.18 5.12 7.49
C ILE A 102 6.34 4.12 7.44
N ASN A 103 6.05 2.87 7.07
CA ASN A 103 7.06 1.85 6.84
C ASN A 103 7.70 2.00 5.45
N GLN A 104 8.83 2.70 5.37
CA GLN A 104 9.56 2.92 4.11
C GLN A 104 10.13 1.64 3.46
N LYS A 105 10.06 0.49 4.13
CA LYS A 105 10.41 -0.81 3.53
C LYS A 105 9.30 -1.35 2.63
N GLU A 106 8.08 -0.89 2.84
CA GLU A 106 6.86 -1.38 2.17
C GLU A 106 6.22 -0.32 1.28
N LEU A 107 6.44 0.96 1.60
CA LEU A 107 5.88 2.09 0.88
C LEU A 107 6.99 3.01 0.34
N THR A 108 6.83 3.43 -0.90
CA THR A 108 7.56 4.53 -1.51
C THR A 108 6.69 5.78 -1.42
N ILE A 109 7.29 6.91 -1.05
CA ILE A 109 6.61 8.21 -1.06
C ILE A 109 7.38 9.21 -1.90
N GLU A 110 6.64 9.97 -2.68
CA GLU A 110 7.17 10.99 -3.57
C GLU A 110 6.34 12.27 -3.38
N CYS A 111 6.99 13.37 -3.04
CA CYS A 111 6.35 14.67 -2.99
C CYS A 111 6.25 15.19 -4.43
N ILE A 112 5.03 15.39 -4.93
CA ILE A 112 4.77 15.81 -6.32
C ILE A 112 4.43 17.31 -6.42
N GLY A 113 4.58 18.05 -5.32
CA GLY A 113 4.41 19.49 -5.25
C GLY A 113 3.86 19.94 -3.90
N GLY A 114 3.64 21.25 -3.76
CA GLY A 114 2.93 21.78 -2.60
C GLY A 114 2.37 23.17 -2.83
N GLY A 115 1.91 23.77 -1.74
CA GLY A 115 1.36 25.11 -1.70
C GLY A 115 0.96 25.50 -0.28
N ARG A 116 -0.15 26.23 -0.16
CA ARG A 116 -0.79 26.64 1.09
C ARG A 116 -2.26 26.23 1.10
N ILE A 117 -2.75 25.92 2.29
CA ILE A 117 -4.16 25.68 2.57
C ILE A 117 -4.58 26.62 3.69
N ARG A 118 -5.72 27.28 3.49
CA ARG A 118 -6.44 28.00 4.54
C ARG A 118 -7.71 27.24 4.90
N VAL A 119 -7.86 26.90 6.17
CA VAL A 119 -9.06 26.25 6.70
C VAL A 119 -9.81 27.25 7.58
N ASP A 120 -11.04 27.56 7.21
CA ASP A 120 -11.96 28.36 8.02
C ASP A 120 -13.15 27.50 8.49
N PRO A 121 -13.11 26.99 9.73
CA PRO A 121 -14.20 26.18 10.27
C PRO A 121 -15.51 26.94 10.45
N ALA A 122 -15.47 28.26 10.62
CA ALA A 122 -16.67 29.07 10.86
C ALA A 122 -17.53 29.16 9.60
N THR A 123 -16.88 29.31 8.45
CA THR A 123 -17.54 29.34 7.13
C THR A 123 -17.59 27.97 6.43
N ARG A 124 -16.88 26.97 6.96
CA ARG A 124 -16.65 25.66 6.33
C ARG A 124 -16.04 25.80 4.94
N THR A 125 -15.05 26.68 4.85
CA THR A 125 -14.32 26.96 3.61
C THR A 125 -12.88 26.48 3.71
N ILE A 126 -12.40 25.83 2.66
CA ILE A 126 -10.99 25.49 2.47
C ILE A 126 -10.51 26.09 1.16
N SER A 127 -9.50 26.96 1.24
CA SER A 127 -8.87 27.56 0.06
C SER A 127 -7.49 26.95 -0.16
N VAL A 128 -7.20 26.54 -1.40
CA VAL A 128 -5.92 25.93 -1.83
C VAL A 128 -5.23 26.87 -2.81
N TYR A 129 -3.96 27.20 -2.58
CA TYR A 129 -3.24 28.21 -3.37
C TYR A 129 -1.72 28.16 -3.21
N GLY A 130 -1.01 28.90 -4.06
CA GLY A 130 0.43 29.12 -3.97
C GLY A 130 1.28 27.86 -4.20
N GLN A 131 2.59 27.96 -4.02
CA GLN A 131 3.53 26.90 -4.40
C GLN A 131 4.52 26.55 -3.28
N SER A 132 5.16 25.38 -3.40
CA SER A 132 6.34 25.05 -2.61
C SER A 132 7.61 25.59 -3.25
N GLN A 133 8.50 26.17 -2.44
CA GLN A 133 9.82 26.61 -2.91
C GLN A 133 10.72 25.42 -3.30
N GLU A 134 10.57 24.29 -2.60
CA GLU A 134 11.45 23.12 -2.76
C GLU A 134 10.87 22.10 -3.74
N PHE A 135 9.54 21.92 -3.74
CA PHE A 135 8.86 20.89 -4.53
C PHE A 135 8.07 21.44 -5.73
N GLY A 136 8.02 22.77 -5.89
CA GLY A 136 7.19 23.42 -6.91
C GLY A 136 5.70 23.45 -6.57
N GLU A 137 4.90 23.88 -7.53
CA GLU A 137 3.44 23.95 -7.41
C GLU A 137 2.81 22.56 -7.59
N ALA A 138 1.94 22.17 -6.65
CA ALA A 138 1.12 20.96 -6.78
C ALA A 138 -0.08 21.19 -7.73
N ASP A 139 -0.64 20.11 -8.28
CA ASP A 139 -1.97 20.17 -8.90
C ASP A 139 -3.03 20.48 -7.82
N HIS A 140 -3.44 21.75 -7.77
CA HIS A 140 -4.41 22.23 -6.79
C HIS A 140 -5.80 21.64 -7.03
N GLN A 141 -6.16 21.34 -8.29
CA GLN A 141 -7.46 20.73 -8.60
C GLN A 141 -7.53 19.31 -8.06
N GLN A 142 -6.48 18.51 -8.25
CA GLN A 142 -6.39 17.17 -7.64
C GLN A 142 -6.45 17.25 -6.11
N THR A 143 -5.76 18.22 -5.51
CA THR A 143 -5.81 18.46 -4.06
C THR A 143 -7.24 18.74 -3.60
N VAL A 144 -7.98 19.62 -4.29
CA VAL A 144 -9.38 19.93 -4.01
C VAL A 144 -10.27 18.68 -4.12
N GLU A 145 -10.09 17.84 -5.14
CA GLU A 145 -10.85 16.60 -5.29
C GLU A 145 -10.64 15.64 -4.11
N ILE A 146 -9.40 15.49 -3.64
CA ILE A 146 -9.08 14.65 -2.48
C ILE A 146 -9.70 15.24 -1.20
N LEU A 147 -9.61 16.55 -1.02
CA LEU A 147 -10.22 17.26 0.11
C LEU A 147 -11.75 17.13 0.14
N LYS A 148 -12.41 17.23 -1.03
CA LYS A 148 -13.87 17.07 -1.15
C LYS A 148 -14.37 15.70 -0.71
N LYS A 149 -13.55 14.65 -0.86
CA LYS A 149 -13.88 13.30 -0.35
C LYS A 149 -13.95 13.28 1.19
N LYS A 150 -13.05 13.99 1.87
CA LYS A 150 -13.04 14.09 3.34
C LYS A 150 -14.05 15.12 3.88
N TYR A 151 -14.26 16.22 3.15
CA TYR A 151 -15.10 17.34 3.55
C TYR A 151 -16.22 17.61 2.52
N PRO A 152 -17.18 16.67 2.34
CA PRO A 152 -18.17 16.75 1.26
C PRO A 152 -19.18 17.91 1.40
N GLN A 153 -19.30 18.51 2.59
CA GLN A 153 -20.21 19.61 2.88
C GLN A 153 -19.49 20.97 2.97
N TRP A 154 -18.20 21.02 2.67
CA TRP A 154 -17.41 22.25 2.75
C TRP A 154 -17.27 22.87 1.36
N THR A 155 -17.15 24.19 1.33
CA THR A 155 -16.76 24.91 0.12
C THR A 155 -15.25 24.78 -0.02
N ILE A 156 -14.79 24.15 -1.11
CA ILE A 156 -13.36 23.94 -1.35
C ILE A 156 -13.01 24.46 -2.72
N GLU A 157 -12.08 25.40 -2.76
CA GLU A 157 -11.76 26.19 -3.96
C GLU A 157 -10.25 26.39 -4.12
N VAL A 158 -9.82 26.47 -5.37
CA VAL A 158 -8.49 26.96 -5.73
C VAL A 158 -8.58 28.47 -5.86
N THR A 159 -7.66 29.19 -5.25
CA THR A 159 -7.59 30.66 -5.34
C THR A 159 -6.18 31.10 -5.75
N ASP A 160 -6.10 32.24 -6.43
CA ASP A 160 -4.83 32.89 -6.77
C ASP A 160 -4.38 33.89 -5.67
N ASP A 161 -5.24 34.12 -4.68
CA ASP A 161 -4.99 35.11 -3.64
C ASP A 161 -4.06 34.57 -2.54
N GLU A 162 -2.84 35.14 -2.48
CA GLU A 162 -2.00 35.04 -1.29
C GLU A 162 -2.56 35.93 -0.18
N TYR A 163 -3.48 35.38 0.62
CA TYR A 163 -3.97 36.03 1.86
C TYR A 163 -2.88 36.23 2.92
#